data_AF-A0A936ITA2-F1
#
_entry.id   AF-A0A936ITA2-F1
#
_cell.length_a   1.000
_cell.length_b   1.000
_cell.length_c   1.000
_cell.angle_alpha   90.00
_cell.angle_beta   90.00
_cell.angle_gamma   90.00
#
_symmetry.space_group_name_H-M   'P 1'
#
loop_
_entity.id
_entity.type
_entity.pdbx_description
1 polymer ?
#
loop_
_entity_poly.entity_id
_entity_poly.type
_entity_poly.pdbx_seq_one_letter_code
_entity_poly.pdbx_strand_id
1 'polypeptide(L)' 'MHTTAGVTCEKCHGPVRERDLITKEVIHNMSSCMACHAASKARNDCAACHEER' A
#
# COMPACT_ATOMS: atom_id res chain seq x y z
N MET A 1 -2.99 1.42 -9.74
CA MET A 1 -4.19 1.02 -8.96
C MET A 1 -4.33 1.85 -7.69
N HIS A 2 -3.39 1.82 -6.74
CA HIS A 2 -3.50 2.62 -5.50
C HIS A 2 -3.45 4.14 -5.71
N THR A 3 -2.53 4.64 -6.53
CA THR A 3 -2.43 6.08 -6.85
C THR A 3 -3.65 6.59 -7.62
N THR A 4 -4.19 5.78 -8.54
CA THR A 4 -5.44 6.07 -9.27
C THR A 4 -6.65 6.16 -8.32
N ALA A 5 -6.63 5.41 -7.22
CA ALA A 5 -7.64 5.47 -6.15
C ALA A 5 -7.38 6.60 -5.14
N GLY A 6 -6.41 7.49 -5.40
CA GLY A 6 -6.10 8.64 -4.55
C GLY A 6 -5.21 8.35 -3.34
N VAL A 7 -4.59 7.16 -3.25
CA VAL A 7 -3.62 6.85 -2.19
C VAL A 7 -2.36 7.67 -2.41
N THR A 8 -1.95 8.43 -1.39
CA THR A 8 -0.75 9.28 -1.46
C THR A 8 0.53 8.46 -1.32
N CYS A 9 1.64 9.00 -1.82
CA CYS A 9 2.96 8.36 -1.73
C CYS A 9 3.33 8.02 -0.28
N GLU A 10 2.94 8.89 0.65
CA GLU A 10 3.33 8.81 2.06
C GLU A 10 2.65 7.65 2.80
N LYS A 11 1.53 7.16 2.29
CA LYS A 11 0.84 6.01 2.87
C LYS A 11 1.66 4.73 2.78
N CYS A 12 2.54 4.64 1.78
CA CYS A 12 3.45 3.51 1.60
C CYS A 12 4.89 3.90 1.94
N HIS A 13 5.36 5.07 1.55
CA HIS A 13 6.79 5.41 1.63
C HIS A 13 7.19 6.26 2.85
N GLY A 14 6.27 6.54 3.79
CA GLY A 14 6.52 7.52 4.85
C GLY A 14 6.63 8.94 4.27
N PRO A 15 7.19 9.93 4.96
CA PRO A 15 7.31 11.30 4.45
C PRO A 15 8.40 11.42 3.37
N VAL A 16 8.25 10.68 2.28
CA VAL A 16 9.24 10.48 1.20
C VAL A 16 9.67 11.77 0.51
N ARG A 17 8.80 12.80 0.52
CA ARG A 17 9.14 14.12 -0.03
C ARG A 17 10.15 14.90 0.81
N GLU A 18 10.33 14.50 2.07
CA GLU A 18 11.28 15.10 3.02
C GLU A 18 12.58 14.29 3.09
N ARG A 19 12.79 13.32 2.18
CA ARG A 19 13.95 12.43 2.19
C ARG A 19 14.81 12.67 0.96
N ASP A 20 16.09 12.93 1.21
CA ASP A 20 17.11 13.00 0.15
C ASP A 20 17.47 11.61 -0.40
N LEU A 21 17.31 10.57 0.44
CA LEU A 21 17.57 9.19 0.09
C LEU A 21 16.40 8.30 0.50
N ILE A 22 15.96 7.44 -0.41
CA ILE A 22 14.88 6.50 -0.16
C ILE A 22 15.36 5.42 0.81
N THR A 23 14.64 5.27 1.92
CA THR A 23 14.85 4.19 2.89
C THR A 23 13.56 3.42 3.12
N LYS A 24 13.68 2.19 3.65
CA LYS A 24 12.51 1.34 3.94
C LYS A 24 11.94 1.68 5.32
N GLU A 25 11.29 2.84 5.41
CA GLU A 25 10.70 3.35 6.67
C GLU A 25 9.41 2.60 7.05
N VAL A 26 8.66 2.10 6.06
CA VAL A 26 7.41 1.39 6.26
C VAL A 26 7.55 -0.06 5.84
N ILE A 27 7.09 -0.96 6.69
CA ILE A 27 7.05 -2.40 6.39
C ILE A 27 5.81 -2.68 5.54
N HIS A 28 6.06 -3.21 4.35
CA HIS A 28 5.03 -3.69 3.44
C HIS A 28 5.03 -5.22 3.47
N ASN A 29 3.94 -5.79 3.95
CA ASN A 29 3.67 -7.22 3.92
C ASN A 29 2.17 -7.44 3.68
N MET A 30 1.75 -8.69 3.52
CA MET A 30 0.34 -9.01 3.28
C MET A 30 -0.58 -8.37 4.34
N SER A 31 -0.20 -8.44 5.62
CA SER A 31 -0.97 -7.88 6.73
C SER A 31 -1.15 -6.36 6.61
N SER A 32 -0.11 -5.61 6.23
CA SER A 32 -0.23 -4.16 6.02
C SER A 32 -1.14 -3.80 4.84
N CYS A 33 -1.09 -4.59 3.76
CA CYS A 33 -1.94 -4.40 2.59
C CYS A 33 -3.42 -4.67 2.94
N MET A 34 -3.69 -5.81 3.59
CA MET A 34 -5.04 -6.20 3.99
C MET A 34 -5.66 -5.22 5.00
N ALA A 35 -4.88 -4.73 5.96
CA ALA A 35 -5.36 -3.74 6.92
C ALA A 35 -5.78 -2.42 6.25
N CYS A 36 -4.96 -1.93 5.31
CA CYS A 36 -5.29 -0.74 4.52
C CYS A 36 -6.55 -0.95 3.66
N HIS A 37 -6.67 -2.10 3.01
CA HIS A 37 -7.84 -2.43 2.19
C HIS A 37 -9.11 -2.53 3.03
N ALA A 38 -9.05 -3.17 4.21
CA ALA A 38 -10.18 -3.24 5.14
C ALA A 38 -10.63 -1.85 5.61
N ALA A 39 -9.69 -0.99 6.02
CA ALA A 39 -9.98 0.38 6.44
C ALA A 39 -10.60 1.23 5.31
N SER A 40 -10.17 0.98 4.07
CA SER A 40 -10.60 1.72 2.88
C SER A 40 -11.82 1.09 2.19
N LYS A 41 -12.35 -0.02 2.73
CA LYS A 41 -13.41 -0.85 2.11
C LYS A 41 -13.08 -1.25 0.66
N ALA A 42 -11.81 -1.47 0.37
CA ALA A 42 -11.34 -1.96 -0.92
C ALA A 42 -11.45 -3.50 -0.98
N ARG A 43 -11.39 -4.04 -2.20
CA ARG A 43 -11.38 -5.49 -2.44
C ARG A 43 -10.23 -6.14 -1.67
N ASN A 44 -10.53 -7.17 -0.87
CA ASN A 44 -9.60 -7.76 0.10
C ASN A 44 -9.68 -9.31 0.16
N ASP A 45 -10.22 -9.94 -0.88
CA ASP A 45 -10.20 -11.38 -1.05
C ASP A 45 -8.85 -11.85 -1.62
N CYS A 46 -8.58 -13.16 -1.54
CA CYS A 46 -7.30 -13.75 -1.95
C CYS A 46 -6.98 -13.45 -3.42
N ALA A 47 -7.98 -13.53 -4.29
CA ALA A 47 -7.84 -13.30 -5.73
C ALA A 47 -7.61 -11.81 -6.07
N ALA A 48 -7.80 -10.90 -5.12
CA ALA A 48 -7.48 -9.49 -5.30
C ALA A 48 -5.97 -9.24 -5.48
N CYS A 49 -5.12 -10.16 -4.98
CA CYS A 49 -3.66 -10.06 -5.03
C CYS A 49 -2.99 -11.31 -5.63
N HIS A 50 -3.56 -12.49 -5.45
CA HIS A 50 -3.02 -13.75 -5.93
C HIS A 50 -3.79 -14.22 -7.17
N GLU A 51 -3.49 -13.63 -8.31
CA GLU A 51 -4.08 -14.01 -9.60
C GLU A 51 -3.33 -15.23 -10.17
N GLU A 52 -4.05 -16.25 -10.67
CA GLU A 52 -3.47 -17.47 -11.28
C GLU A 52 -3.00 -17.27 -12.74
N ARG A 53 -2.47 -16.08 -13.06
CA ARG A 53 -2.04 -15.77 -14.43
C ARG A 53 -0.55 -16.02 -14.68
#